data_AF-A0A914NGJ7-F1
#
_entry.id   AF-A0A914NGJ7-F1
#
_cell.length_a   1.000
_cell.length_b   1.000
_cell.length_c   1.000
_cell.angle_alpha   90.00
_cell.angle_beta   90.00
_cell.angle_gamma   90.00
#
_symmetry.space_group_name_H-M   'P 1'
#
loop_
_entity.id
_entity.type
_entity.pdbx_description
1 polymer ?
#
loop_
_entity_poly.entity_id
_entity_poly.type
_entity_poly.pdbx_seq_one_letter_code
_entity_poly.pdbx_strand_id
1 'polypeptide(L)'
;MSSFNFDPYKILQLQPGCNNLIQITKAYKMMALKWHPDKNLNQKEYAHQMFLKVKQAFEFLKAKRLRDNYNEKMFLGTDKSTTYD
;
A
#
# COMPACT_ATOMS: atom_id res chain seq x y z
N MET A 1 -13.11 -11.38 -16.37
CA MET A 1 -12.63 -10.29 -15.48
C MET A 1 -12.17 -10.96 -14.20
N SER A 2 -10.90 -10.96 -13.77
CA SER A 2 -9.95 -9.85 -13.75
C SER A 2 -8.52 -10.38 -13.82
N SER A 3 -7.81 -10.04 -14.88
CA SER A 3 -6.39 -10.32 -15.05
C SER A 3 -5.57 -9.20 -14.44
N PHE A 4 -5.12 -9.36 -13.20
CA PHE A 4 -3.91 -8.71 -12.66
C PHE A 4 -3.42 -9.54 -11.47
N ASN A 5 -2.37 -10.34 -11.66
CA ASN A 5 -1.70 -11.14 -10.62
C ASN A 5 -0.85 -10.27 -9.66
N PHE A 6 -1.33 -9.07 -9.32
CA PHE A 6 -0.65 -8.12 -8.44
C PHE A 6 -1.32 -8.14 -7.07
N ASP A 7 -0.75 -8.92 -6.14
CA ASP A 7 -1.22 -9.02 -4.77
C ASP A 7 -0.26 -8.25 -3.84
N PRO A 8 -0.64 -7.02 -3.40
CA PRO A 8 0.22 -6.20 -2.57
C PRO A 8 0.49 -6.82 -1.19
N TYR A 9 -0.43 -7.65 -0.68
CA TYR A 9 -0.25 -8.36 0.59
C TYR A 9 0.81 -9.45 0.44
N LYS A 10 0.77 -10.24 -0.64
CA LYS A 10 1.81 -11.25 -0.93
C LYS A 10 3.19 -10.63 -1.16
N ILE A 11 3.26 -9.51 -1.88
CA ILE A 11 4.54 -8.83 -2.18
C ILE A 11 5.20 -8.34 -0.89
N LEU A 12 4.42 -7.79 0.04
CA LEU A 12 4.91 -7.36 1.35
C LEU A 12 5.00 -8.50 2.38
N GLN A 13 4.65 -9.74 2.00
CA GLN A 13 4.55 -10.88 2.92
C GLN A 13 3.66 -10.59 4.15
N LEU A 14 2.53 -9.94 3.90
CA LEU A 14 1.50 -9.65 4.88
C LEU A 14 0.32 -10.61 4.71
N GLN A 15 -0.43 -10.76 5.79
CA GLN A 15 -1.71 -11.46 5.74
C GLN A 15 -2.71 -10.67 4.86
N PRO A 16 -3.53 -11.37 4.05
CA PRO A 16 -4.57 -10.72 3.26
C PRO A 16 -5.54 -9.98 4.18
N GLY A 17 -5.84 -8.72 3.85
CA GLY A 17 -6.67 -7.85 4.69
C GLY A 17 -5.93 -7.13 5.83
N CYS A 18 -4.59 -7.23 5.90
CA CYS A 18 -3.80 -6.44 6.83
C CYS A 18 -3.90 -4.93 6.53
N ASN A 19 -4.69 -4.21 7.33
CA ASN A 19 -4.88 -2.76 7.19
C ASN A 19 -4.02 -1.94 8.17
N ASN A 20 -3.16 -2.61 8.95
CA ASN A 20 -2.30 -1.97 9.94
C ASN A 20 -1.11 -1.29 9.25
N LEU A 21 -1.11 0.05 9.20
CA LEU A 21 -0.06 0.85 8.57
C LEU A 21 1.33 0.62 9.19
N ILE A 22 1.40 0.32 10.49
CA ILE A 22 2.66 0.01 11.17
C ILE A 22 3.25 -1.30 10.62
N GLN A 23 2.42 -2.33 10.47
CA GLN A 23 2.84 -3.61 9.88
C GLN A 23 3.23 -3.45 8.40
N ILE A 24 2.44 -2.70 7.63
CA ILE A 24 2.72 -2.38 6.23
C ILE A 24 4.07 -1.66 6.09
N THR A 25 4.32 -0.66 6.94
CA THR A 25 5.59 0.11 6.93
C THR A 25 6.78 -0.77 7.36
N LYS A 26 6.60 -1.63 8.36
CA LYS A 26 7.64 -2.56 8.81
C LYS A 26 8.00 -3.57 7.72
N ALA A 27 6.99 -4.16 7.09
CA ALA A 27 7.16 -5.09 5.97
C ALA A 27 7.86 -4.44 4.77
N TYR A 28 7.47 -3.22 4.41
CA TYR A 28 8.14 -2.43 3.37
C TYR A 28 9.64 -2.25 3.67
N LYS A 29 10.00 -1.83 4.89
CA LYS A 29 11.41 -1.66 5.28
C LYS A 29 12.19 -2.97 5.19
N MET A 30 11.61 -4.09 5.62
CA MET A 30 12.25 -5.41 5.55
C MET A 30 12.49 -5.84 4.10
N MET A 31 11.49 -5.65 3.22
CA MET A 31 11.61 -6.00 1.80
C MET A 31 12.57 -5.09 1.05
N ALA A 32 12.57 -3.79 1.35
CA ALA A 32 13.50 -2.82 0.78
C ALA A 32 14.96 -3.19 1.08
N LEU A 33 15.24 -3.62 2.31
CA LEU A 33 16.57 -4.09 2.70
C LEU A 33 16.94 -5.42 2.05
N LYS A 34 15.96 -6.33 1.87
CA LYS A 34 16.17 -7.63 1.21
C LYS A 34 16.54 -7.47 -0.26
N TRP A 35 15.86 -6.56 -0.95
CA TRP A 35 16.06 -6.28 -2.38
C TRP A 35 16.98 -5.07 -2.63
N HIS A 36 17.76 -4.63 -1.64
CA HIS A 36 18.71 -3.55 -1.83
C HIS A 36 19.80 -3.95 -2.82
N PRO A 37 20.19 -3.09 -3.78
CA PRO A 37 21.21 -3.42 -4.78
C PRO A 37 22.56 -3.79 -4.16
N ASP A 38 22.94 -3.18 -3.03
CA ASP A 38 24.19 -3.52 -2.32
C ASP A 38 24.26 -4.97 -1.86
N LYS A 39 23.11 -5.59 -1.52
CA LYS A 39 23.05 -6.99 -1.09
C LYS A 39 22.86 -7.97 -2.25
N ASN A 40 22.50 -7.47 -3.42
CA ASN A 40 22.15 -8.28 -4.60
C ASN A 40 23.04 -7.92 -5.79
N LEU A 41 24.36 -7.94 -5.58
CA LEU A 41 25.37 -7.52 -6.58
C LEU A 41 25.28 -8.31 -7.89
N ASN A 42 24.88 -9.58 -7.83
CA ASN A 42 24.75 -10.47 -8.99
C ASN A 42 23.37 -10.41 -9.67
N GLN A 43 22.37 -9.80 -9.03
CA GLN A 43 20.98 -9.78 -9.47
C GLN A 43 20.37 -8.39 -9.34
N LYS A 44 21.13 -7.34 -9.74
CA LYS A 44 20.73 -5.94 -9.57
C LYS A 44 19.42 -5.62 -10.28
N GLU A 45 19.24 -6.04 -11.53
CA GLU A 45 17.98 -5.89 -12.27
C GLU A 45 16.78 -6.53 -11.55
N TYR A 46 16.94 -7.77 -11.10
CA TYR A 46 15.86 -8.48 -10.43
C TYR A 46 15.53 -7.85 -9.07
N ALA A 47 16.55 -7.47 -8.31
CA ALA A 47 16.39 -6.74 -7.05
C ALA A 47 15.69 -5.39 -7.27
N HIS A 48 16.05 -4.67 -8.32
CA HIS A 48 15.38 -3.41 -8.70
C HIS A 48 13.90 -3.63 -9.05
N GLN A 49 13.59 -4.64 -9.87
CA GLN A 49 12.20 -4.97 -10.22
C GLN A 49 11.38 -5.36 -8.98
N MET A 50 11.96 -6.15 -8.08
CA MET A 50 11.29 -6.53 -6.83
C MET A 50 11.10 -5.33 -5.90
N PHE A 51 12.09 -4.44 -5.81
CA PHE A 51 11.99 -3.20 -5.06
C PHE A 51 10.86 -2.29 -5.58
N LEU A 52 10.74 -2.15 -6.90
CA LEU A 52 9.65 -1.39 -7.52
C LEU A 52 8.27 -2.00 -7.19
N LYS A 53 8.13 -3.33 -7.25
CA LYS A 53 6.89 -4.02 -6.87
C LYS A 53 6.54 -3.79 -5.39
N VAL A 54 7.53 -3.88 -4.51
CA VAL A 54 7.40 -3.62 -3.07
C VAL A 54 6.94 -2.18 -2.81
N LYS A 55 7.53 -1.21 -3.51
CA LYS A 55 7.13 0.20 -3.43
C LYS A 55 5.70 0.42 -3.92
N GLN A 56 5.32 -0.14 -5.07
CA GLN A 56 3.95 -0.06 -5.57
C GLN A 56 2.94 -0.68 -4.59
N ALA A 57 3.25 -1.84 -4.01
CA ALA A 57 2.38 -2.51 -3.05
C ALA A 57 2.16 -1.66 -1.79
N PHE A 58 3.23 -1.04 -1.27
CA PHE A 58 3.17 -0.13 -0.13
C PHE A 58 2.30 1.10 -0.41
N GLU A 59 2.55 1.79 -1.53
CA GLU A 59 1.77 2.97 -1.92
C GLU A 59 0.30 2.64 -2.14
N PHE A 60 -0.01 1.49 -2.76
CA PHE A 60 -1.38 1.05 -2.96
C PHE A 60 -2.12 0.81 -1.63
N LEU A 61 -1.51 0.08 -0.69
CA LEU A 61 -2.13 -0.18 0.62
C LEU A 61 -2.26 1.09 1.45
N LYS A 62 -1.28 1.98 1.39
CA LYS A 62 -1.32 3.29 2.05
C LYS A 62 -2.42 4.19 1.45
N ALA A 63 -2.55 4.22 0.13
CA ALA A 63 -3.56 4.99 -0.59
C ALA A 63 -4.97 4.44 -0.34
N LYS A 64 -5.15 3.11 -0.29
CA LYS A 64 -6.43 2.47 0.05
C LYS A 64 -6.93 2.95 1.41
N ARG A 65 -6.06 2.99 2.42
CA ARG A 65 -6.39 3.56 3.73
C ARG A 65 -6.73 5.05 3.67
N LEU A 66 -6.01 5.83 2.87
CA LEU A 66 -6.33 7.25 2.69
C LEU A 66 -7.73 7.45 2.08
N ARG A 67 -8.10 6.58 1.12
CA ARG A 67 -9.41 6.59 0.47
C ARG A 67 -10.53 6.17 1.41
N ASP A 68 -10.28 5.14 2.23
CA ASP A 68 -11.23 4.70 3.27
C ASP A 68 -11.49 5.80 4.30
N ASN A 69 -10.43 6.48 4.77
CA ASN A 69 -10.55 7.63 5.68
C ASN A 69 -11.23 8.86 5.04
N TYR A 70 -11.04 9.07 3.72
CA TYR A 70 -11.67 10.17 3.00
C TYR A 70 -13.18 9.94 2.89
N ASN A 71 -13.61 8.71 2.63
CA ASN A 71 -15.02 8.35 2.55
C ASN A 71 -15.73 8.50 3.91
N GLU A 72 -15.05 8.13 5.01
CA GLU A 72 -15.57 8.29 6.38
C GLU A 72 -15.74 9.77 6.77
N LYS A 73 -14.80 10.65 6.38
CA LYS A 73 -14.91 12.09 6.66
C LYS A 73 -15.91 12.82 5.77
N MET A 74 -16.14 12.37 4.53
CA MET A 74 -17.12 12.98 3.64
C MET A 74 -18.57 12.69 4.09
N PHE A 75 -18.79 11.61 4.85
CA PHE A 75 -20.11 11.19 5.33
C PHE A 75 -20.50 11.78 6.71
N LEU A 76 -19.58 12.47 7.39
CA LEU A 76 -19.84 13.15 8.68
C LEU A 76 -20.07 14.67 8.52
N GLY A 77 -20.37 15.14 7.30
CA GLY A 77 -20.43 16.56 6.95
C GLY A 77 -21.74 17.07 6.33
N THR A 78 -22.84 16.31 6.38
CA THR A 78 -24.16 16.79 5.93
C THR A 78 -25.15 16.85 7.10
N ASP A 79 -24.83 17.66 8.10
CA ASP A 79 -25.86 18.35 8.87
C ASP A 79 -25.49 19.83 8.98
N LYS A 80 -26.00 20.61 8.03
CA LYS A 80 -26.39 21.99 8.26
C LYS A 80 -27.64 22.25 7.45
N SER A 81 -28.78 22.18 8.13
CA SER A 81 -29.99 22.90 7.73
C SER A 81 -29.65 24.38 7.48
N THR A 82 -29.96 24.89 6.29
CA THR A 82 -30.48 26.24 6.13
C THR A 82 -31.47 26.21 4.97
N THR A 83 -32.75 26.15 5.35
CA THR A 83 -33.91 26.49 4.51
C THR A 83 -33.71 27.91 3.96
N TYR A 84 -33.85 28.08 2.65
CA TYR A 84 -34.13 29.40 2.06
C TYR A 84 -35.65 29.58 2.07
N ASP A 85 -36.13 30.47 2.92
CA ASP A 85 -37.41 31.19 2.81
C ASP A 85 -37.08 32.69 2.69
#